data_AF-A0A5E4HRA3-F1
#
_entry.id   AF-A0A5E4HRA3-F1
#
_cell.length_a   1.000
_cell.length_b   1.000
_cell.length_c   1.000
_cell.angle_alpha   90.00
_cell.angle_beta   90.00
_cell.angle_gamma   90.00
#
_symmetry.space_group_name_H-M   'P 1'
#
loop_
_entity.id
_entity.type
_entity.pdbx_description
1 polymer ?
#
loop_
_entity_poly.entity_id
_entity_poly.type
_entity_poly.pdbx_seq_one_letter_code
_entity_poly.pdbx_strand_id
1 'polypeptide(L)'
;MKRTTSPPQNKTTQARQNHAEEHSTNARTLIRPDLTPRSLTVEAEYVNRLLGLTLPPKEIVDLLKKMRYDATPDKKTITVQIPPYRTDILHPIDIVEDVAIAYGYEKFTPQVPNIYTSGAQSPTETRDEQLRDLLTGQSYTEVMTLILTNKEHQYARMNLPDEDAVETKSSVSSEHTAARTWLLPNLLSVLEKNRNREYPQRIFEIGDAVTPKGKNNHRLAAAVASPTATYSSIQSDINGILHSLKLDNQKPQPYNHKSFIQGRCAKIPSPRDPTKPLIIYGEIHPHVLANFNIETPAAAFEADLDLI
;
A
#
# COMPACT_ATOMS: atom_id res chain seq x y z
N MET A 1 -15.64 -13.43 -40.02
CA MET A 1 -14.79 -14.46 -39.36
C MET A 1 -15.14 -14.51 -37.88
N LYS A 2 -16.01 -15.42 -37.47
CA LYS A 2 -16.40 -15.61 -36.06
C LYS A 2 -15.30 -16.41 -35.37
N ARG A 3 -14.54 -15.78 -34.47
CA ARG A 3 -13.64 -16.49 -33.55
C ARG A 3 -14.50 -17.14 -32.47
N THR A 4 -14.61 -18.46 -32.52
CA THR A 4 -15.16 -19.29 -31.44
C THR A 4 -14.14 -19.35 -30.31
N THR A 5 -14.44 -18.72 -29.18
CA THR A 5 -13.65 -18.86 -27.94
C THR A 5 -14.13 -20.09 -27.18
N SER A 6 -13.25 -21.07 -27.05
CA SER A 6 -13.46 -22.30 -26.27
C SER A 6 -13.67 -22.00 -24.78
N PRO A 7 -14.44 -22.82 -24.04
CA PRO A 7 -14.62 -22.63 -22.59
C PRO A 7 -13.31 -22.89 -21.83
N PRO A 8 -13.16 -22.37 -20.60
CA PRO A 8 -11.96 -22.55 -19.81
C PRO A 8 -11.76 -24.04 -19.51
N GLN A 9 -10.60 -24.57 -19.91
CA GLN A 9 -10.21 -25.94 -19.58
C GLN A 9 -10.11 -26.06 -18.06
N ASN A 10 -11.03 -26.83 -17.50
CA ASN A 10 -11.08 -27.14 -16.08
C ASN A 10 -9.77 -27.84 -15.68
N LYS A 11 -9.08 -27.34 -14.65
CA LYS A 11 -7.78 -27.84 -14.14
C LYS A 11 -7.79 -29.34 -13.82
N THR A 12 -8.97 -29.94 -13.68
CA THR A 12 -9.20 -31.38 -13.54
C THR A 12 -8.73 -32.21 -14.75
N THR A 13 -8.57 -31.59 -15.93
CA THR A 13 -8.27 -32.32 -17.17
C THR A 13 -6.77 -32.53 -17.41
N GLN A 14 -5.92 -31.64 -16.89
CA GLN A 14 -4.45 -31.76 -17.05
C GLN A 14 -3.82 -32.80 -16.11
N ALA A 15 -4.47 -33.12 -14.98
CA ALA A 15 -4.02 -34.18 -14.09
C ALA A 15 -4.33 -35.61 -14.62
N ARG A 16 -5.13 -35.73 -15.70
CA ARG A 16 -5.57 -37.04 -16.22
C ARG A 16 -4.52 -37.81 -17.02
N GLN A 17 -3.42 -37.17 -17.44
CA GLN A 17 -2.51 -37.79 -18.41
C GLN A 17 -1.29 -38.51 -17.81
N ASN A 18 -0.94 -38.32 -16.53
CA ASN A 18 0.36 -38.81 -16.03
C ASN A 18 0.31 -39.87 -14.92
N HIS A 19 -0.83 -40.17 -14.30
CA HIS A 19 -0.90 -41.14 -13.18
C HIS A 19 -2.25 -41.87 -13.14
N ALA A 20 -2.41 -42.90 -13.96
CA ALA A 20 -3.58 -43.79 -13.92
C ALA A 20 -3.12 -45.25 -13.89
N GLU A 21 -3.61 -46.02 -12.93
CA GLU A 21 -3.39 -47.47 -12.86
C GLU A 21 -4.61 -48.24 -13.41
N GLU A 22 -4.36 -49.25 -14.25
CA GLU A 22 -5.38 -50.11 -14.84
C GLU A 22 -5.56 -51.40 -14.02
N HIS A 23 -6.76 -51.60 -13.46
CA HIS A 23 -7.14 -52.88 -12.85
C HIS A 23 -8.30 -53.52 -13.61
N SER A 24 -8.03 -54.66 -14.24
CA SER A 24 -9.02 -55.46 -14.97
C SER A 24 -9.71 -56.45 -14.03
N THR A 25 -10.99 -56.22 -13.77
CA THR A 25 -11.91 -57.24 -13.26
C THR A 25 -13.08 -57.28 -14.24
N ASN A 26 -13.38 -58.48 -14.77
CA ASN A 26 -14.36 -58.81 -15.80
C ASN A 26 -15.21 -57.64 -16.36
N ALA A 27 -14.81 -57.19 -17.57
CA ALA A 27 -15.56 -56.43 -18.58
C ALA A 27 -15.80 -54.92 -18.43
N ARG A 28 -15.11 -54.17 -17.55
CA ARG A 28 -14.95 -52.70 -17.69
C ARG A 28 -13.60 -52.21 -17.18
N THR A 29 -12.79 -51.56 -18.04
CA THR A 29 -11.58 -50.83 -17.61
C THR A 29 -11.99 -49.59 -16.83
N LEU A 30 -11.64 -49.55 -15.55
CA LEU A 30 -11.91 -48.40 -14.67
C LEU A 30 -10.64 -47.57 -14.53
N ILE A 31 -10.61 -46.38 -15.12
CA ILE A 31 -9.56 -45.38 -14.89
C ILE A 31 -9.79 -44.77 -13.52
N ARG A 32 -8.83 -44.91 -12.61
CA ARG A 32 -8.90 -44.40 -11.23
C ARG A 32 -7.74 -43.45 -10.97
N PRO A 33 -7.91 -42.45 -10.07
CA PRO A 33 -6.79 -41.64 -9.62
C PRO A 33 -5.78 -42.53 -8.89
N ASP A 34 -4.50 -42.33 -9.17
CA ASP A 34 -3.42 -42.84 -8.34
C ASP A 34 -3.44 -42.13 -6.97
N LEU A 35 -3.69 -42.91 -5.92
CA LEU A 35 -3.76 -42.44 -4.54
C LEU A 35 -2.58 -42.97 -3.71
N THR A 36 -1.52 -43.43 -4.37
CA THR A 36 -0.31 -43.86 -3.67
C THR A 36 0.32 -42.68 -2.92
N PRO A 37 0.65 -42.85 -1.62
CA PRO A 37 1.33 -41.81 -0.86
C PRO A 37 2.66 -41.45 -1.50
N ARG A 38 2.97 -40.14 -1.52
CA ARG A 38 4.27 -39.67 -1.98
C ARG A 38 5.26 -39.80 -0.83
N SER A 39 6.43 -40.39 -1.10
CA SER A 39 7.49 -40.49 -0.10
C SER A 39 8.38 -39.25 -0.13
N LEU A 40 8.63 -38.65 1.03
CA LEU A 40 9.57 -37.55 1.21
C LEU A 40 10.47 -37.83 2.41
N THR A 41 11.78 -37.66 2.25
CA THR A 41 12.75 -37.88 3.33
C THR A 41 13.28 -36.55 3.84
N VAL A 42 13.28 -36.38 5.16
CA VAL A 42 13.85 -35.20 5.85
C VAL A 42 14.90 -35.62 6.86
N GLU A 43 15.90 -34.77 7.10
CA GLU A 43 16.87 -34.97 8.17
C GLU A 43 16.33 -34.42 9.49
N ALA A 44 16.49 -35.18 10.59
CA ALA A 44 16.10 -34.69 11.91
C ALA A 44 16.88 -33.44 12.33
N GLU A 45 18.15 -33.33 11.89
CA GLU A 45 18.98 -32.14 12.11
C GLU A 45 18.41 -30.91 11.39
N TYR A 46 17.91 -31.08 10.16
CA TYR A 46 17.26 -30.01 9.41
C TYR A 46 16.02 -29.47 10.14
N VAL A 47 15.17 -30.37 10.63
CA VAL A 47 13.97 -30.02 11.42
C VAL A 47 14.35 -29.26 12.68
N ASN A 48 15.27 -29.82 13.47
CA ASN A 48 15.71 -29.23 14.73
C ASN A 48 16.37 -27.86 14.55
N ARG A 49 17.22 -27.70 13.53
CA ARG A 49 17.90 -26.45 13.23
C ARG A 49 16.92 -25.32 12.92
N LEU A 50 15.86 -25.61 12.15
CA LEU A 50 14.87 -24.61 11.79
C LEU A 50 13.91 -24.28 12.93
N LEU A 51 13.57 -25.27 13.75
CA LEU A 51 12.68 -25.11 14.90
C LEU A 51 13.41 -24.58 16.15
N GLY A 52 14.74 -24.63 16.19
CA GLY A 52 15.49 -24.31 17.40
C GLY A 52 15.24 -25.31 18.53
N LEU A 53 14.95 -26.57 18.19
CA LEU A 53 14.67 -27.66 19.12
C LEU A 53 15.78 -28.72 19.07
N THR A 54 15.76 -29.65 20.03
CA THR A 54 16.67 -30.80 20.08
C THR A 54 15.87 -32.09 20.25
N LEU A 55 14.98 -32.37 19.30
CA LEU A 55 14.11 -33.55 19.30
C LEU A 55 14.82 -34.76 18.69
N PRO A 56 14.82 -35.95 19.34
CA PRO A 56 15.29 -37.17 18.70
C PRO A 56 14.36 -37.58 17.55
N PRO A 57 14.84 -38.32 16.52
CA PRO A 57 14.03 -38.69 15.35
C PRO A 57 12.70 -39.40 15.70
N LYS A 58 12.68 -40.17 16.79
CA LYS A 58 11.47 -40.86 17.28
C LYS A 58 10.38 -39.88 17.73
N GLU A 59 10.74 -38.82 18.46
CA GLU A 59 9.77 -37.80 18.88
C GLU A 59 9.23 -37.03 17.68
N ILE A 60 10.08 -36.71 16.70
CA ILE A 60 9.65 -36.06 15.46
C ILE A 60 8.64 -36.94 14.70
N VAL A 61 8.87 -38.25 14.63
CA VAL A 61 7.91 -39.21 14.05
C VAL A 61 6.59 -39.22 14.82
N ASP A 62 6.62 -39.19 16.16
CA ASP A 62 5.39 -39.15 16.97
C ASP A 62 4.60 -37.86 16.76
N LEU A 63 5.28 -36.73 16.54
CA LEU A 63 4.67 -35.46 16.16
C LEU A 63 4.06 -35.53 14.76
N LEU A 64 4.77 -36.07 13.77
CA LEU A 64 4.25 -36.25 12.42
C LEU A 64 3.05 -37.19 12.36
N LYS A 65 3.01 -38.22 13.21
CA LYS A 65 1.84 -39.10 13.35
C LYS A 65 0.61 -38.37 13.88
N LYS A 66 0.78 -37.40 14.79
CA LYS A 66 -0.33 -36.51 15.21
C LYS A 66 -0.90 -35.71 14.04
N MET A 67 -0.04 -35.38 13.06
CA MET A 67 -0.42 -34.73 11.79
C MET A 67 -0.87 -35.70 10.70
N ARG A 68 -1.10 -36.97 11.05
CA ARG A 68 -1.59 -38.04 10.16
C ARG A 68 -0.63 -38.43 9.04
N TYR A 69 0.66 -38.26 9.26
CA TYR A 69 1.66 -38.90 8.41
C TYR A 69 1.94 -40.33 8.87
N ASP A 70 2.20 -41.20 7.92
CA ASP A 70 2.93 -42.43 8.19
C ASP A 70 4.43 -42.14 8.02
N ALA A 71 5.15 -42.07 9.14
CA ALA A 71 6.56 -41.69 9.18
C ALA A 71 7.40 -42.76 9.86
N THR A 72 8.55 -43.07 9.26
CA THR A 72 9.49 -44.08 9.76
C THR A 72 10.86 -43.45 10.00
N PRO A 73 11.49 -43.69 11.18
CA PRO A 73 12.83 -43.18 11.46
C PRO A 73 13.89 -44.10 10.85
N ASP A 74 14.94 -43.51 10.29
CA ASP A 74 16.18 -44.20 9.88
C ASP A 74 17.40 -43.41 10.38
N LYS A 75 17.94 -43.81 11.54
CA LYS A 75 19.12 -43.22 12.21
C LYS A 75 19.07 -41.68 12.37
N LYS A 76 19.37 -40.94 11.29
CA LYS A 76 19.39 -39.47 11.24
C LYS A 76 18.28 -38.87 10.36
N THR A 77 17.62 -39.68 9.54
CA THR A 77 16.57 -39.26 8.61
C THR A 77 15.21 -39.81 9.04
N ILE A 78 14.17 -39.20 8.51
CA ILE A 78 12.77 -39.60 8.69
C ILE A 78 12.16 -39.67 7.31
N THR A 79 11.64 -40.85 6.95
CA THR A 79 10.89 -41.02 5.71
C THR A 79 9.41 -40.83 6.02
N VAL A 80 8.79 -39.88 5.34
CA VAL A 80 7.40 -39.47 5.55
C VAL A 80 6.59 -39.86 4.31
N GLN A 81 5.57 -40.68 4.51
CA GLN A 81 4.57 -40.99 3.50
C GLN A 81 3.46 -39.93 3.58
N ILE A 82 3.42 -39.09 2.55
CA ILE A 82 2.48 -37.99 2.41
C ILE A 82 1.20 -38.55 1.79
N PRO A 83 0.07 -38.55 2.52
CA PRO A 83 -1.19 -39.02 1.99
C PRO A 83 -1.60 -38.20 0.75
N PRO A 84 -2.31 -38.80 -0.23
CA PRO A 84 -2.69 -38.12 -1.47
C PRO A 84 -3.60 -36.90 -1.27
N TYR A 85 -4.30 -36.81 -0.13
CA TYR A 85 -5.11 -35.65 0.23
C TYR A 85 -4.31 -34.45 0.75
N ARG A 86 -3.03 -34.63 1.13
CA ARG A 86 -2.10 -33.55 1.50
C ARG A 86 -1.41 -33.02 0.25
N THR A 87 -2.16 -32.27 -0.55
CA THR A 87 -1.66 -31.64 -1.79
C THR A 87 -0.81 -30.39 -1.54
N ASP A 88 -0.88 -29.86 -0.33
CA ASP A 88 -0.14 -28.72 0.18
C ASP A 88 1.35 -29.03 0.44
N ILE A 89 1.72 -30.29 0.64
CA ILE A 89 3.10 -30.70 0.95
C ILE A 89 3.92 -30.84 -0.32
N LEU A 90 4.79 -29.86 -0.57
CA LEU A 90 5.61 -29.74 -1.77
C LEU A 90 7.11 -29.71 -1.47
N HIS A 91 7.51 -29.38 -0.24
CA HIS A 91 8.89 -29.20 0.16
C HIS A 91 9.14 -29.73 1.59
N PRO A 92 10.37 -30.16 1.94
CA PRO A 92 10.72 -30.56 3.31
C PRO A 92 10.34 -29.58 4.42
N ILE A 93 10.23 -28.28 4.10
CA ILE A 93 9.84 -27.24 5.07
C ILE A 93 8.39 -27.41 5.54
N ASP A 94 7.51 -27.97 4.71
CA ASP A 94 6.11 -28.19 5.07
C ASP A 94 5.99 -29.32 6.12
N ILE A 95 6.92 -30.28 6.08
CA ILE A 95 7.07 -31.30 7.14
C ILE A 95 7.57 -30.65 8.44
N VAL A 96 8.49 -29.67 8.35
CA VAL A 96 8.97 -28.91 9.52
C VAL A 96 7.84 -28.11 10.15
N GLU A 97 6.99 -27.47 9.34
CA GLU A 97 5.79 -26.76 9.80
C GLU A 97 4.84 -27.70 10.56
N ASP A 98 4.54 -28.87 10.00
CA ASP A 98 3.66 -29.85 10.65
C ASP A 98 4.26 -30.39 11.97
N VAL A 99 5.59 -30.55 12.04
CA VAL A 99 6.27 -30.86 13.32
C VAL A 99 6.08 -29.72 14.32
N ALA A 100 6.19 -28.47 13.91
CA ALA A 100 5.98 -27.30 14.78
C ALA A 100 4.53 -27.24 15.30
N ILE A 101 3.54 -27.46 14.42
CA ILE A 101 2.12 -27.48 14.78
C ILE A 101 1.84 -28.58 15.80
N ALA A 102 2.33 -29.80 15.55
CA ALA A 102 2.13 -30.93 16.47
C ALA A 102 2.90 -30.76 17.79
N TYR A 103 4.05 -30.08 17.77
CA TYR A 103 4.81 -29.76 18.96
C TYR A 103 4.04 -28.76 19.84
N GLY A 104 3.43 -27.75 19.21
CA GLY A 104 2.69 -26.67 19.85
C GLY A 104 3.54 -25.40 19.92
N TYR A 105 3.09 -24.35 19.23
CA TYR A 105 3.81 -23.07 19.15
C TYR A 105 4.05 -22.43 20.53
N GLU A 106 3.18 -22.71 21.50
CA GLU A 106 3.27 -22.22 22.87
C GLU A 106 4.46 -22.76 23.66
N LYS A 107 5.09 -23.85 23.20
CA LYS A 107 6.22 -24.49 23.87
C LYS A 107 7.58 -23.99 23.42
N PHE A 108 7.62 -23.15 22.37
CA PHE A 108 8.86 -22.55 21.92
C PHE A 108 9.26 -21.42 22.86
N THR A 109 10.49 -21.46 23.35
CA THR A 109 11.08 -20.34 24.09
C THR A 109 11.52 -19.27 23.09
N PRO A 110 10.97 -18.03 23.14
CA PRO A 110 11.40 -16.95 22.26
C PRO A 110 12.90 -16.66 22.41
N GLN A 111 13.60 -16.52 21.29
CA GLN A 111 15.03 -16.21 21.23
C GLN A 111 15.21 -14.92 20.44
N VAL A 112 15.99 -13.98 20.96
CA VAL A 112 16.38 -12.79 20.21
C VAL A 112 17.45 -13.21 19.19
N PRO A 113 17.28 -12.95 17.90
CA PRO A 113 18.31 -13.24 16.91
C PRO A 113 19.62 -12.52 17.28
N ASN A 114 20.73 -13.25 17.30
CA ASN A 114 22.06 -12.66 17.53
C ASN A 114 22.57 -11.98 16.25
N ILE A 115 21.87 -10.92 15.82
CA ILE A 115 22.17 -10.15 14.63
C ILE A 115 22.38 -8.71 15.07
N TYR A 116 23.61 -8.21 14.96
CA TYR A 116 23.90 -6.80 15.20
C TYR A 116 23.64 -6.00 13.92
N THR A 117 22.69 -5.08 13.97
CA THR A 117 22.42 -4.12 12.89
C THR A 117 22.16 -2.73 13.47
N SER A 118 22.60 -1.70 12.74
CA SER A 118 22.31 -0.31 13.07
C SER A 118 21.31 0.23 12.05
N GLY A 119 20.12 0.58 12.51
CA GLY A 119 19.14 1.30 11.72
C GLY A 119 19.40 2.80 11.76
N ALA A 120 19.00 3.51 10.69
CA ALA A 120 18.91 4.95 10.66
C ALA A 120 17.57 5.35 10.04
N GLN A 121 17.04 6.50 10.45
CA GLN A 121 15.85 7.06 9.83
C GLN A 121 16.15 7.46 8.38
N SER A 122 15.19 7.23 7.48
CA SER A 122 15.31 7.70 6.11
C SER A 122 15.34 9.24 6.09
N PRO A 123 16.18 9.88 5.25
CA PRO A 123 16.18 11.34 5.08
C PRO A 123 14.80 11.92 4.75
N THR A 124 13.96 11.16 4.03
CA THR A 124 12.57 11.54 3.73
C THR A 124 11.75 11.66 5.01
N GLU A 125 11.79 10.64 5.88
CA GLU A 125 11.01 10.65 7.12
C GLU A 125 11.48 11.75 8.06
N THR A 126 12.80 11.95 8.19
CA THR A 126 13.34 13.05 9.01
C THR A 126 12.83 14.42 8.53
N ARG A 127 12.76 14.63 7.21
CA ARG A 127 12.22 15.88 6.66
C ARG A 127 10.71 15.98 6.88
N ASP A 128 9.97 14.89 6.69
CA ASP A 128 8.53 14.89 6.84
C ASP A 128 8.13 15.15 8.31
N GLU A 129 8.84 14.58 9.29
CA GLU A 129 8.70 14.91 10.71
C GLU A 129 8.95 16.40 10.98
N GLN A 130 10.02 16.97 10.41
CA GLN A 130 10.29 18.41 10.53
C GLN A 130 9.15 19.29 9.98
N LEU A 131 8.55 18.89 8.85
CA LEU A 131 7.43 19.60 8.24
C LEU A 131 6.14 19.43 9.06
N ARG A 132 5.88 18.23 9.61
CA ARG A 132 4.74 17.98 10.52
C ARG A 132 4.85 18.84 11.77
N ASP A 133 6.02 18.89 12.41
CA ASP A 133 6.26 19.70 13.60
C ASP A 133 6.04 21.18 13.33
N LEU A 134 6.56 21.68 12.19
CA LEU A 134 6.39 23.06 11.76
C LEU A 134 4.90 23.41 11.57
N LEU A 135 4.15 22.60 10.82
CA LEU A 135 2.74 22.87 10.52
C LEU A 135 1.86 22.73 11.75
N THR A 136 2.15 21.77 12.61
CA THR A 136 1.51 21.64 13.93
C THR A 136 1.77 22.88 14.78
N GLY A 137 3.01 23.39 14.78
CA GLY A 137 3.37 24.66 15.42
C GLY A 137 2.64 25.88 14.81
N GLN A 138 2.31 25.83 13.52
CA GLN A 138 1.46 26.81 12.84
C GLN A 138 -0.05 26.58 13.07
N SER A 139 -0.44 25.73 14.02
CA SER A 139 -1.82 25.40 14.38
C SER A 139 -2.61 24.67 13.29
N TYR A 140 -1.93 23.91 12.42
CA TYR A 140 -2.60 22.99 11.51
C TYR A 140 -2.85 21.63 12.19
N THR A 141 -3.93 20.96 11.79
CA THR A 141 -4.23 19.57 12.17
C THR A 141 -3.92 18.66 10.99
N GLU A 142 -3.11 17.62 11.21
CA GLU A 142 -2.82 16.63 10.17
C GLU A 142 -4.07 15.75 9.92
N VAL A 143 -4.36 15.49 8.65
CA VAL A 143 -5.42 14.59 8.23
C VAL A 143 -4.85 13.51 7.31
N MET A 144 -5.49 12.35 7.28
CA MET A 144 -5.13 11.25 6.39
C MET A 144 -6.30 10.98 5.45
N THR A 145 -6.11 11.21 4.16
CA THR A 145 -7.15 10.98 3.17
C THR A 145 -6.88 9.72 2.35
N LEU A 146 -7.91 9.20 1.68
CA LEU A 146 -7.78 8.00 0.87
C LEU A 146 -6.96 8.29 -0.40
N ILE A 147 -6.08 7.36 -0.76
CA ILE A 147 -5.34 7.42 -2.02
C ILE A 147 -6.29 7.20 -3.22
N LEU A 148 -7.29 6.32 -3.07
CA LEU A 148 -8.29 6.09 -4.10
C LEU A 148 -9.43 7.10 -4.01
N THR A 149 -9.72 7.72 -5.15
CA THR A 149 -10.74 8.75 -5.39
C THR A 149 -11.31 8.54 -6.80
N ASN A 150 -11.77 9.57 -7.49
CA ASN A 150 -12.18 9.56 -8.88
C ASN A 150 -11.70 10.82 -9.62
N LYS A 151 -11.75 10.79 -10.96
CA LYS A 151 -11.28 11.91 -11.79
C LYS A 151 -12.15 13.17 -11.65
N GLU A 152 -13.45 13.01 -11.44
CA GLU A 152 -14.36 14.14 -11.21
C GLU A 152 -13.92 14.94 -9.97
N HIS A 153 -13.56 14.24 -8.90
CA HIS A 153 -13.08 14.81 -7.65
C HIS A 153 -11.71 15.48 -7.80
N GLN A 154 -10.77 14.84 -8.48
CA GLN A 154 -9.41 15.38 -8.67
C GLN A 154 -9.35 16.56 -9.64
N TYR A 155 -10.22 16.61 -10.65
CA TYR A 155 -10.14 17.58 -11.74
C TYR A 155 -11.38 18.45 -11.89
N ALA A 156 -12.55 17.85 -12.15
CA ALA A 156 -13.76 18.61 -12.48
C ALA A 156 -14.20 19.52 -11.32
N ARG A 157 -14.26 19.00 -10.09
CA ARG A 157 -14.60 19.79 -8.89
C ARG A 157 -13.57 20.90 -8.62
N MET A 158 -12.33 20.70 -9.08
CA MET A 158 -11.22 21.66 -8.99
C MET A 158 -11.16 22.65 -10.16
N ASN A 159 -12.16 22.67 -11.05
CA ASN A 159 -12.20 23.52 -12.25
C ASN A 159 -11.03 23.26 -13.22
N LEU A 160 -10.53 22.03 -13.24
CA LEU A 160 -9.46 21.58 -14.14
C LEU A 160 -10.04 20.75 -15.28
N PRO A 161 -9.41 20.77 -16.47
CA PRO A 161 -9.73 19.80 -17.50
C PRO A 161 -9.45 18.39 -16.99
N ASP A 162 -10.13 17.41 -17.58
CA ASP A 162 -9.82 16.02 -17.30
C ASP A 162 -8.38 15.71 -17.77
N GLU A 163 -7.55 15.18 -16.86
CA GLU A 163 -6.17 14.79 -17.15
C GLU A 163 -5.95 13.29 -16.93
N ASP A 164 -4.78 12.80 -17.35
CA ASP A 164 -4.41 11.39 -17.16
C ASP A 164 -4.21 11.07 -15.68
N ALA A 165 -4.83 9.99 -15.21
CA ALA A 165 -4.66 9.45 -13.87
C ALA A 165 -4.56 7.93 -13.93
N VAL A 166 -3.99 7.31 -12.90
CA VAL A 166 -3.96 5.85 -12.79
C VAL A 166 -5.32 5.36 -12.33
N GLU A 167 -5.97 4.57 -13.17
CA GLU A 167 -7.32 4.07 -12.93
C GLU A 167 -7.34 2.57 -12.61
N THR A 168 -8.27 2.21 -11.73
CA THR A 168 -8.56 0.82 -11.39
C THR A 168 -9.36 0.17 -12.52
N LYS A 169 -8.99 -1.06 -12.91
CA LYS A 169 -9.70 -1.79 -13.97
C LYS A 169 -11.13 -2.20 -13.56
N SER A 170 -11.32 -2.50 -12.28
CA SER A 170 -12.60 -2.92 -11.71
C SER A 170 -12.74 -2.30 -10.32
N SER A 171 -13.49 -1.20 -10.21
CA SER A 171 -13.81 -0.62 -8.92
C SER A 171 -15.15 -1.14 -8.40
N VAL A 172 -15.24 -1.27 -7.08
CA VAL A 172 -16.48 -1.59 -6.37
C VAL A 172 -17.35 -0.33 -6.20
N SER A 173 -16.76 0.87 -6.28
CA SER A 173 -17.45 2.15 -6.09
C SER A 173 -17.03 3.18 -7.14
N SER A 174 -17.97 4.01 -7.60
CA SER A 174 -17.69 5.17 -8.45
C SER A 174 -16.77 6.19 -7.76
N GLU A 175 -16.74 6.21 -6.43
CA GLU A 175 -15.91 7.11 -5.63
C GLU A 175 -14.44 6.71 -5.59
N HIS A 176 -14.08 5.49 -6.02
CA HIS A 176 -12.75 4.92 -5.89
C HIS A 176 -12.28 4.29 -7.21
N THR A 177 -12.41 5.03 -8.30
CA THR A 177 -12.05 4.58 -9.66
C THR A 177 -10.62 4.94 -10.05
N ALA A 178 -10.02 5.96 -9.45
CA ALA A 178 -8.68 6.46 -9.78
C ALA A 178 -7.82 6.73 -8.53
N ALA A 179 -6.50 6.66 -8.66
CA ALA A 179 -5.60 7.15 -7.63
C ALA A 179 -5.55 8.70 -7.67
N ARG A 180 -5.43 9.33 -6.50
CA ARG A 180 -5.24 10.78 -6.40
C ARG A 180 -3.94 11.21 -7.08
N THR A 181 -4.00 12.27 -7.85
CA THR A 181 -2.84 12.85 -8.56
C THR A 181 -2.23 14.02 -7.79
N TRP A 182 -2.98 14.55 -6.83
CA TRP A 182 -2.58 15.61 -5.92
C TRP A 182 -3.44 15.56 -4.64
N LEU A 183 -3.01 16.27 -3.58
CA LEU A 183 -3.62 16.12 -2.23
C LEU A 183 -4.75 17.12 -1.99
N LEU A 184 -4.65 18.32 -2.56
CA LEU A 184 -5.55 19.43 -2.26
C LEU A 184 -7.06 19.13 -2.42
N PRO A 185 -7.53 18.40 -3.46
CA PRO A 185 -8.96 18.10 -3.61
C PRO A 185 -9.50 17.27 -2.43
N ASN A 186 -8.66 16.41 -1.87
CA ASN A 186 -9.02 15.57 -0.74
C ASN A 186 -9.13 16.40 0.55
N LEU A 187 -8.25 17.38 0.74
CA LEU A 187 -8.35 18.34 1.84
C LEU A 187 -9.64 19.16 1.75
N LEU A 188 -10.03 19.62 0.55
CA LEU A 188 -11.30 20.30 0.38
C LEU A 188 -12.51 19.42 0.72
N SER A 189 -12.46 18.12 0.43
CA SER A 189 -13.50 17.18 0.89
C SER A 189 -13.54 17.00 2.42
N VAL A 190 -12.41 17.13 3.10
CA VAL A 190 -12.39 17.13 4.57
C VAL A 190 -13.06 18.39 5.10
N LEU A 191 -12.76 19.56 4.53
CA LEU A 191 -13.43 20.82 4.88
C LEU A 191 -14.94 20.76 4.58
N GLU A 192 -15.34 20.20 3.43
CA GLU A 192 -16.75 19.98 3.05
C GLU A 192 -17.50 19.18 4.13
N LYS A 193 -16.93 18.06 4.56
CA LYS A 193 -17.52 17.21 5.61
C LYS A 193 -17.57 17.90 6.98
N ASN A 194 -16.73 18.91 7.21
CA ASN A 194 -16.63 19.65 8.45
C ASN A 194 -17.16 21.09 8.37
N ARG A 195 -17.91 21.45 7.33
CA ARG A 195 -18.47 22.81 7.17
C ARG A 195 -19.37 23.27 8.32
N ASN A 196 -19.96 22.33 9.05
CA ASN A 196 -20.79 22.61 10.24
C ASN A 196 -19.98 22.67 11.54
N ARG A 197 -18.64 22.67 11.47
CA ARG A 197 -17.73 22.80 12.61
C ARG A 197 -17.18 24.22 12.69
N GLU A 198 -16.65 24.56 13.86
CA GLU A 198 -16.11 25.89 14.14
C GLU A 198 -14.93 26.22 13.22
N TYR A 199 -14.83 27.50 12.87
CA TYR A 199 -13.72 28.10 12.15
C TYR A 199 -12.80 28.86 13.13
N PRO A 200 -11.51 29.05 12.83
CA PRO A 200 -10.81 28.64 11.60
C PRO A 200 -10.50 27.13 11.57
N GLN A 201 -10.59 26.53 10.39
CA GLN A 201 -10.15 25.15 10.14
C GLN A 201 -8.84 25.21 9.38
N ARG A 202 -7.76 24.68 9.96
CA ARG A 202 -6.42 24.58 9.35
C ARG A 202 -6.04 23.12 9.30
N ILE A 203 -5.97 22.54 8.11
CA ILE A 203 -5.65 21.13 7.91
C ILE A 203 -4.51 20.95 6.94
N PHE A 204 -3.71 19.91 7.13
CA PHE A 204 -2.64 19.54 6.21
C PHE A 204 -2.52 18.03 6.07
N GLU A 205 -1.87 17.58 5.01
CA GLU A 205 -1.52 16.18 4.80
C GLU A 205 -0.15 16.11 4.12
N ILE A 206 0.72 15.22 4.62
CA ILE A 206 1.93 14.77 3.94
C ILE A 206 1.69 13.33 3.50
N GLY A 207 1.80 13.07 2.20
CA GLY A 207 1.57 11.73 1.68
C GLY A 207 1.76 11.61 0.18
N ASP A 208 1.62 10.37 -0.30
CA ASP A 208 1.86 10.04 -1.69
C ASP A 208 0.64 10.35 -2.56
N ALA A 209 0.89 10.98 -3.70
CA ALA A 209 0.03 10.99 -4.86
C ALA A 209 0.62 10.08 -5.95
N VAL A 210 -0.11 9.87 -7.05
CA VAL A 210 0.33 9.01 -8.15
C VAL A 210 0.40 9.83 -9.43
N THR A 211 1.58 9.86 -10.05
CA THR A 211 1.77 10.49 -11.36
C THR A 211 0.99 9.72 -12.45
N PRO A 212 0.67 10.35 -13.59
CA PRO A 212 0.03 9.67 -14.73
C PRO A 212 0.78 8.42 -15.22
N LYS A 213 2.09 8.32 -14.91
CA LYS A 213 2.96 7.19 -15.26
C LYS A 213 2.97 6.08 -14.21
N GLY A 214 2.14 6.15 -13.17
CA GLY A 214 2.09 5.16 -12.09
C GLY A 214 3.27 5.17 -11.14
N LYS A 215 3.99 6.29 -11.05
CA LYS A 215 5.00 6.49 -10.01
C LYS A 215 4.40 7.24 -8.83
N ASN A 216 4.74 6.81 -7.61
CA ASN A 216 4.48 7.60 -6.41
C ASN A 216 5.16 8.96 -6.55
N ASN A 217 4.50 9.96 -6.02
CA ASN A 217 5.00 11.31 -5.94
C ASN A 217 4.65 11.86 -4.56
N HIS A 218 5.68 12.15 -3.79
CA HIS A 218 5.52 12.54 -2.40
C HIS A 218 5.15 14.01 -2.29
N ARG A 219 4.11 14.34 -1.53
CA ARG A 219 3.52 15.68 -1.51
C ARG A 219 3.16 16.14 -0.12
N LEU A 220 3.11 17.46 0.04
CA LEU A 220 2.54 18.14 1.20
C LEU A 220 1.48 19.11 0.70
N ALA A 221 0.28 19.08 1.28
CA ALA A 221 -0.71 20.12 1.03
C ALA A 221 -1.30 20.61 2.34
N ALA A 222 -1.76 21.87 2.34
CA ALA A 222 -2.51 22.43 3.45
C ALA A 222 -3.62 23.35 2.96
N ALA A 223 -4.70 23.43 3.73
CA ALA A 223 -5.83 24.29 3.47
C ALA A 223 -6.30 24.98 4.77
N VAL A 224 -6.64 26.26 4.64
CA VAL A 224 -7.21 27.09 5.71
C VAL A 224 -8.56 27.59 5.25
N ALA A 225 -9.62 27.24 5.97
CA ALA A 225 -10.94 27.83 5.81
C ALA A 225 -11.25 28.75 7.00
N SER A 226 -11.55 30.01 6.71
CA SER A 226 -11.85 31.04 7.72
C SER A 226 -12.49 32.26 7.03
N PRO A 227 -13.35 33.03 7.70
CA PRO A 227 -13.81 34.34 7.22
C PRO A 227 -12.66 35.31 6.89
N THR A 228 -11.48 35.10 7.48
CA THR A 228 -10.27 35.91 7.30
C THR A 228 -9.16 35.20 6.52
N ALA A 229 -9.44 34.05 5.89
CA ALA A 229 -8.46 33.35 5.06
C ALA A 229 -8.10 34.22 3.85
N THR A 230 -6.80 34.50 3.68
CA THR A 230 -6.30 35.37 2.61
C THR A 230 -5.03 34.80 1.99
N TYR A 231 -4.65 35.33 0.84
CA TYR A 231 -3.36 35.04 0.22
C TYR A 231 -2.18 35.28 1.19
N SER A 232 -2.23 36.34 1.99
CA SER A 232 -1.14 36.67 2.92
C SER A 232 -1.00 35.68 4.07
N SER A 233 -2.09 35.09 4.57
CA SER A 233 -2.00 34.10 5.64
C SER A 233 -1.26 32.84 5.17
N ILE A 234 -1.62 32.32 3.98
CA ILE A 234 -0.97 31.12 3.45
C ILE A 234 0.47 31.40 3.01
N GLN A 235 0.76 32.61 2.50
CA GLN A 235 2.12 33.02 2.16
C GLN A 235 3.03 33.05 3.40
N SER A 236 2.53 33.50 4.56
CA SER A 236 3.29 33.49 5.81
C SER A 236 3.66 32.08 6.25
N ASP A 237 2.72 31.14 6.14
CA ASP A 237 2.93 29.72 6.49
C ASP A 237 3.99 29.09 5.58
N ILE A 238 3.92 29.36 4.27
CA ILE A 238 4.89 28.90 3.27
C ILE A 238 6.29 29.45 3.53
N ASN A 239 6.44 30.69 3.98
CA ASN A 239 7.76 31.23 4.33
C ASN A 239 8.42 30.41 5.45
N GLY A 240 7.65 29.93 6.42
CA GLY A 240 8.14 29.00 7.45
C GLY A 240 8.63 27.67 6.86
N ILE A 241 7.90 27.14 5.86
CA ILE A 241 8.27 25.91 5.16
C ILE A 241 9.57 26.11 4.36
N LEU A 242 9.68 27.20 3.60
CA LEU A 242 10.88 27.52 2.83
C LEU A 242 12.10 27.68 3.75
N HIS A 243 11.93 28.32 4.91
CA HIS A 243 13.00 28.47 5.88
C HIS A 243 13.45 27.12 6.46
N SER A 244 12.48 26.27 6.87
CA SER A 244 12.76 24.92 7.39
C SER A 244 13.50 24.06 6.37
N LEU A 245 13.13 24.16 5.09
CA LEU A 245 13.77 23.45 3.98
C LEU A 245 15.05 24.11 3.45
N LYS A 246 15.49 25.25 4.03
CA LYS A 246 16.66 26.04 3.57
C LYS A 246 16.54 26.52 2.12
N LEU A 247 15.34 26.88 1.71
CA LEU A 247 14.97 27.37 0.37
C LEU A 247 14.59 28.85 0.36
N ASP A 248 15.11 29.65 1.29
CA ASP A 248 14.82 31.09 1.43
C ASP A 248 15.15 31.91 0.16
N ASN A 249 15.98 31.38 -0.73
CA ASN A 249 16.34 32.01 -1.99
C ASN A 249 15.25 31.88 -3.08
N GLN A 250 14.30 30.95 -2.93
CA GLN A 250 13.22 30.75 -3.90
C GLN A 250 12.16 31.83 -3.74
N LYS A 251 11.99 32.67 -4.76
CA LYS A 251 11.04 33.79 -4.72
C LYS A 251 9.68 33.40 -5.31
N PRO A 252 8.57 33.84 -4.72
CA PRO A 252 7.24 33.72 -5.32
C PRO A 252 7.17 34.37 -6.70
N GLN A 253 6.54 33.66 -7.64
CA GLN A 253 6.21 34.16 -8.97
C GLN A 253 4.69 34.12 -9.17
N PRO A 254 4.09 35.14 -9.80
CA PRO A 254 2.68 35.07 -10.19
C PRO A 254 2.42 33.81 -11.01
N TYR A 255 1.33 33.11 -10.68
CA TYR A 255 0.94 31.88 -11.37
C TYR A 255 -0.56 31.89 -11.62
N ASN A 256 -0.98 31.24 -12.69
CA ASN A 256 -2.39 31.18 -13.06
C ASN A 256 -2.82 29.72 -13.07
N HIS A 257 -3.68 29.35 -12.14
CA HIS A 257 -4.18 28.00 -11.96
C HIS A 257 -5.69 28.06 -11.71
N LYS A 258 -6.47 27.28 -12.47
CA LYS A 258 -7.94 27.41 -12.52
C LYS A 258 -8.65 27.11 -11.20
N SER A 259 -7.99 26.38 -10.30
CA SER A 259 -8.51 26.10 -8.96
C SER A 259 -8.39 27.27 -7.99
N PHE A 260 -7.63 28.32 -8.34
CA PHE A 260 -7.39 29.49 -7.51
C PHE A 260 -7.93 30.77 -8.18
N ILE A 261 -8.12 31.83 -7.39
CA ILE A 261 -8.55 33.14 -7.90
C ILE A 261 -7.45 33.75 -8.77
N GLN A 262 -7.81 34.20 -9.97
CA GLN A 262 -6.87 34.86 -10.89
C GLN A 262 -6.25 36.09 -10.23
N GLY A 263 -4.91 36.18 -10.26
CA GLY A 263 -4.16 37.26 -9.61
C GLY A 263 -3.95 37.09 -8.10
N ARG A 264 -4.54 36.06 -7.48
CA ARG A 264 -4.32 35.67 -6.07
C ARG A 264 -3.76 34.25 -5.96
N CYS A 265 -2.91 33.90 -6.91
CA CYS A 265 -2.20 32.63 -6.99
C CYS A 265 -0.73 32.88 -7.34
N ALA A 266 0.14 32.13 -6.70
CA ALA A 266 1.57 32.16 -6.94
C ALA A 266 2.16 30.76 -6.92
N LYS A 267 3.36 30.65 -7.52
CA LYS A 267 4.20 29.47 -7.43
C LYS A 267 5.55 29.79 -6.83
N ILE A 268 6.13 28.82 -6.14
CA ILE A 268 7.55 28.78 -5.83
C ILE A 268 8.21 27.83 -6.85
N PRO A 269 9.21 28.27 -7.63
CA PRO A 269 9.90 27.39 -8.57
C PRO A 269 10.75 26.35 -7.83
N SER A 270 10.94 25.18 -8.43
CA SER A 270 11.82 24.16 -7.86
C SER A 270 13.31 24.53 -8.00
N PRO A 271 14.13 24.28 -6.97
CA PRO A 271 15.58 24.43 -7.07
C PRO A 271 16.20 23.42 -8.05
N ARG A 272 15.55 22.27 -8.24
CA ARG A 272 15.98 21.18 -9.13
C ARG A 272 15.57 21.39 -10.58
N ASP A 273 14.37 21.93 -10.79
CA ASP A 273 13.82 22.23 -12.12
C ASP A 273 13.01 23.54 -12.08
N PRO A 274 13.60 24.69 -12.43
CA PRO A 274 12.93 26.00 -12.36
C PRO A 274 11.67 26.12 -13.20
N THR A 275 11.45 25.21 -14.17
CA THR A 275 10.24 25.21 -15.00
C THR A 275 9.03 24.66 -14.23
N LYS A 276 9.27 23.81 -13.23
CA LYS A 276 8.22 23.18 -12.43
C LYS A 276 7.95 23.95 -11.15
N PRO A 277 6.68 24.07 -10.74
CA PRO A 277 6.34 24.62 -9.45
C PRO A 277 6.66 23.59 -8.35
N LEU A 278 7.52 23.96 -7.42
CA LEU A 278 7.71 23.23 -6.16
C LEU A 278 6.48 23.38 -5.28
N ILE A 279 5.99 24.62 -5.12
CA ILE A 279 4.77 24.93 -4.36
C ILE A 279 3.83 25.74 -5.25
N ILE A 280 2.55 25.40 -5.26
CA ILE A 280 1.46 26.23 -5.80
C ILE A 280 0.59 26.64 -4.62
N TYR A 281 0.24 27.92 -4.53
CA TYR A 281 -0.61 28.40 -3.46
C TYR A 281 -1.46 29.60 -3.86
N GLY A 282 -2.51 29.85 -3.08
CA GLY A 282 -3.37 31.00 -3.27
C GLY A 282 -4.72 30.88 -2.58
N GLU A 283 -5.61 31.80 -2.91
CA GLU A 283 -7.01 31.74 -2.52
C GLU A 283 -7.80 30.85 -3.47
N ILE A 284 -8.58 29.91 -2.94
CA ILE A 284 -9.37 28.97 -3.74
C ILE A 284 -10.45 29.72 -4.51
N HIS A 285 -10.64 29.35 -5.78
CA HIS A 285 -11.62 29.97 -6.66
C HIS A 285 -13.06 29.76 -6.13
N PRO A 286 -13.96 30.77 -6.12
CA PRO A 286 -15.33 30.62 -5.61
C PRO A 286 -16.12 29.48 -6.25
N HIS A 287 -15.93 29.25 -7.54
CA HIS A 287 -16.54 28.09 -8.24
C HIS A 287 -16.07 26.74 -7.66
N VAL A 288 -14.80 26.62 -7.29
CA VAL A 288 -14.29 25.41 -6.63
C VAL A 288 -14.87 25.29 -5.22
N LEU A 289 -14.91 26.37 -4.44
CA LEU A 289 -15.55 26.36 -3.12
C LEU A 289 -17.02 25.91 -3.21
N ALA A 290 -17.77 26.39 -4.20
CA ALA A 290 -19.13 25.96 -4.45
C ALA A 290 -19.22 24.45 -4.81
N ASN A 291 -18.32 23.93 -5.65
CA ASN A 291 -18.25 22.50 -5.98
C ASN A 291 -17.95 21.62 -4.75
N PHE A 292 -17.33 22.17 -3.71
CA PHE A 292 -17.05 21.53 -2.43
C PHE A 292 -18.02 21.95 -1.31
N ASN A 293 -19.10 22.67 -1.62
CA ASN A 293 -20.05 23.18 -0.62
C ASN A 293 -19.38 23.88 0.58
N ILE A 294 -18.32 24.65 0.32
CA ILE A 294 -17.61 25.45 1.32
C ILE A 294 -18.07 26.90 1.16
N GLU A 295 -18.72 27.45 2.19
CA GLU A 295 -19.29 28.80 2.16
C GLU A 295 -18.29 29.88 2.62
N THR A 296 -17.27 29.47 3.39
CA THR A 296 -16.22 30.38 3.86
C THR A 296 -15.09 30.51 2.85
N PRO A 297 -14.40 31.67 2.80
CA PRO A 297 -13.15 31.80 2.08
C PRO A 297 -12.15 30.72 2.50
N ALA A 298 -11.39 30.20 1.54
CA ALA A 298 -10.28 29.30 1.81
C ALA A 298 -9.02 29.69 1.04
N ALA A 299 -7.89 29.53 1.69
CA ALA A 299 -6.56 29.64 1.09
C ALA A 299 -5.83 28.31 1.29
N ALA A 300 -5.03 27.91 0.30
CA ALA A 300 -4.37 26.62 0.34
C ALA A 300 -3.05 26.62 -0.41
N PHE A 301 -2.23 25.61 -0.15
CA PHE A 301 -1.07 25.30 -0.95
C PHE A 301 -0.91 23.80 -1.17
N GLU A 302 -0.17 23.48 -2.21
CA GLU A 302 0.35 22.14 -2.42
C GLU A 302 1.82 22.20 -2.89
N ALA A 303 2.63 21.32 -2.33
CA ALA A 303 4.05 21.19 -2.56
C ALA A 303 4.40 19.78 -3.07
N ASP A 304 5.19 19.72 -4.14
CA ASP A 304 5.79 18.48 -4.66
C ASP A 304 7.15 18.26 -4.01
N LEU A 305 7.18 17.39 -3.01
CA LEU A 305 8.33 17.17 -2.15
C LEU A 305 9.47 16.41 -2.84
N ASP A 306 9.24 15.83 -4.04
CA ASP A 306 10.29 15.18 -4.85
C ASP A 306 11.10 16.20 -5.70
N LEU A 307 10.65 17.45 -5.74
CA LEU A 307 11.28 18.55 -6.47
C LEU A 307 12.18 19.45 -5.60
N ILE A 308 12.42 19.06 -4.34
CA ILE A 308 13.38 19.71 -3.44
C ILE A 308 14.81 19.30 -3.79
#